data_AF-Q8YVN9-F1
#
_entry.id   AF-Q8YVN9-F1
#
_cell.length_a   1.000
_cell.length_b   1.000
_cell.length_c   1.000
_cell.angle_alpha   90.00
_cell.angle_beta   90.00
_cell.angle_gamma   90.00
#
_symmetry.space_group_name_H-M   'P 1'
#
loop_
_entity.id
_entity.type
_entity.pdbx_description
1 polymer ?
#
loop_
_entity_poly.entity_id
_entity_poly.type
_entity_poly.pdbx_seq_one_letter_code
_entity_poly.pdbx_strand_id
1 'polypeptide(L)' 'MAFIAVNELQATGTELFQDSESFLNELNNLDNSVHGGNYSNTTNGVLDLAVKGFEFGVITYGIDAIGHLAKSFSSAA' A
#
# COMPACT_ATOMS: atom_id res chain seq x y z
N MET A 1 17.12 16.32 -23.04
CA MET A 1 16.63 15.14 -23.79
C MET A 1 17.52 14.99 -25.01
N ALA A 2 18.17 13.84 -25.17
CA ALA A 2 18.99 13.58 -26.34
C ALA A 2 18.06 13.33 -27.54
N PHE A 3 18.26 14.05 -28.64
CA PHE A 3 17.55 13.85 -29.89
C PHE A 3 18.38 12.93 -30.77
N ILE A 4 17.84 11.76 -31.09
CA ILE A 4 18.46 10.81 -32.02
C ILE A 4 17.56 10.77 -33.26
N ALA A 5 18.14 11.07 -34.42
CA ALA A 5 17.45 10.97 -35.69
C ALA A 5 17.42 9.50 -36.14
N VAL A 6 16.24 8.88 -36.12
CA VAL A 6 16.04 7.43 -36.38
C VAL A 6 16.53 7.00 -37.77
N ASN A 7 16.55 7.93 -38.72
CA ASN A 7 17.06 7.72 -40.09
C ASN A 7 18.59 7.66 -40.17
N GLU A 8 19.31 8.07 -39.13
CA GLU A 8 20.77 8.02 -39.05
C GLU A 8 21.27 6.74 -38.37
N LEU A 9 20.35 5.87 -37.94
CA LEU A 9 20.64 4.65 -37.21
C LEU A 9 20.76 3.46 -38.18
N GLN A 10 21.71 2.55 -37.91
CA GLN A 10 21.86 1.31 -38.68
C GLN A 10 20.59 0.47 -38.54
N ALA A 11 20.21 -0.31 -39.56
CA ALA A 11 18.90 -0.96 -39.66
C ALA A 11 18.45 -1.68 -38.36
N THR A 12 19.35 -2.42 -37.72
CA THR A 12 19.07 -3.13 -36.45
C THR A 12 18.89 -2.17 -35.27
N GLY A 13 19.57 -1.04 -35.26
CA GLY A 13 19.40 -0.01 -34.23
C GLY A 13 18.03 0.69 -34.33
N THR A 14 17.53 0.91 -35.55
CA THR A 14 16.21 1.51 -35.79
C THR A 14 15.08 0.63 -35.25
N GLU A 15 15.16 -0.68 -35.50
CA GLU A 15 14.20 -1.64 -34.97
C GLU A 15 14.23 -1.69 -33.44
N LEU A 16 15.43 -1.73 -32.83
CA LEU A 16 15.58 -1.76 -31.38
C LEU A 16 15.06 -0.48 -30.70
N PHE A 17 15.27 0.67 -31.32
CA PHE A 17 14.78 1.95 -30.81
C PHE A 17 13.25 2.03 -30.87
N GLN A 18 12.66 1.55 -31.97
CA GLN A 18 11.20 1.48 -32.12
C GLN A 18 10.57 0.50 -31.12
N ASP A 19 11.19 -0.67 -30.94
CA ASP A 19 10.74 -1.68 -29.97
C ASP A 19 10.81 -1.15 -28.52
N SER A 20 11.90 -0.44 -28.18
CA SER A 20 12.06 0.17 -26.86
C SER A 20 11.00 1.24 -26.57
N GLU A 21 10.67 2.09 -27.55
CA GLU A 21 9.61 3.10 -27.41
C GLU A 21 8.22 2.45 -27.28
N SER A 22 7.98 1.32 -27.97
CA SER A 22 6.74 0.54 -27.81
C SER A 22 6.64 -0.05 -26.40
N PHE A 23 7.72 -0.66 -25.90
CA PHE A 23 7.79 -1.22 -24.54
C PHE A 23 7.54 -0.15 -23.47
N LEU A 24 8.15 1.03 -23.59
CA LEU A 24 7.93 2.12 -22.63
C LEU A 24 6.49 2.65 -22.68
N ASN A 25 5.87 2.72 -23.87
CA ASN A 25 4.45 3.07 -23.99
C ASN A 25 3.54 2.02 -23.38
N GLU A 26 3.81 0.73 -23.58
CA GLU A 26 3.06 -0.35 -22.93
C GLU A 26 3.22 -0.31 -21.41
N LEU A 27 4.42 -0.05 -20.90
CA LEU A 27 4.68 0.07 -19.46
C LEU A 27 3.96 1.27 -18.85
N ASN A 28 3.91 2.41 -19.55
CA ASN A 28 3.15 3.58 -19.11
C ASN A 28 1.64 3.29 -19.10
N ASN A 29 1.13 2.58 -20.10
CA ASN A 29 -0.27 2.17 -20.14
C ASN A 29 -0.63 1.09 -19.09
N LEU A 30 0.36 0.31 -18.62
CA LEU A 30 0.17 -0.72 -17.59
C LEU A 30 -0.05 -0.13 -16.18
N ASP A 31 0.38 1.12 -15.93
CA ASP A 31 0.10 1.84 -14.68
C ASP A 31 -1.42 2.01 -14.46
N ASN A 32 -2.22 1.95 -15.53
CA ASN A 32 -3.68 1.99 -15.45
C ASN A 32 -4.33 0.64 -15.11
N SER A 33 -3.55 -0.46 -15.04
CA SER A 33 -4.04 -1.84 -14.84
C SER A 33 -3.82 -2.36 -13.41
N VAL A 34 -2.82 -1.84 -12.70
CA VAL A 34 -2.52 -2.25 -11.30
C VAL A 34 -3.26 -1.34 -10.31
N HIS A 35 -4.58 -1.39 -10.34
CA HIS A 35 -5.38 -0.82 -9.26
C HIS A 35 -5.69 -1.91 -8.24
N GLY A 36 -5.32 -1.66 -6.97
CA GLY A 36 -5.65 -2.54 -5.85
C GLY A 36 -7.13 -2.92 -5.85
N GLY A 37 -7.41 -4.21 -5.67
CA GLY A 37 -8.74 -4.78 -5.84
C GLY A 37 -9.83 -3.96 -5.13
N ASN A 38 -10.92 -3.73 -5.84
CA ASN A 38 -12.13 -3.11 -5.31
C ASN A 38 -12.71 -3.99 -4.19
N TYR A 39 -12.31 -3.75 -2.95
CA TYR A 39 -12.89 -4.40 -1.79
C TYR A 39 -14.33 -3.90 -1.64
N SER A 40 -15.27 -4.84 -1.66
CA SER A 40 -16.70 -4.58 -1.42
C SER A 40 -16.89 -3.78 -0.12
N ASN A 41 -17.83 -2.83 -0.09
CA ASN A 41 -18.15 -2.09 1.14
C ASN A 41 -18.43 -2.99 2.36
N THR A 42 -18.89 -4.23 2.12
CA THR A 42 -19.11 -5.23 3.18
C THR A 42 -17.80 -5.71 3.81
N THR A 43 -16.73 -5.92 3.03
CA THR A 43 -15.44 -6.36 3.57
C THR A 43 -14.73 -5.24 4.33
N ASN A 44 -14.90 -3.97 3.91
CA ASN A 44 -14.44 -2.81 4.67
C ASN A 44 -15.14 -2.70 6.04
N GLY A 45 -16.45 -2.96 6.11
CA GLY A 45 -17.19 -2.93 7.38
C GLY A 45 -16.72 -4.00 8.38
N VAL A 46 -16.42 -5.21 7.91
CA VAL A 46 -15.91 -6.30 8.77
C VAL A 46 -14.49 -6.01 9.27
N LEU A 47 -13.62 -5.51 8.39
CA LEU A 47 -12.26 -5.11 8.76
C LEU A 47 -12.27 -3.95 9.77
N ASP A 48 -13.08 -2.92 9.55
CA ASP A 48 -13.20 -1.79 10.47
C ASP A 48 -13.75 -2.20 11.84
N LEU A 49 -14.75 -3.10 11.87
CA LEU A 49 -15.29 -3.66 13.11
C LEU A 49 -14.23 -4.48 13.87
N ALA A 50 -13.42 -5.28 13.17
CA ALA A 50 -12.36 -6.07 13.77
C ALA A 50 -11.28 -5.18 14.39
N VAL A 51 -10.86 -4.12 13.70
CA VAL A 51 -9.89 -3.14 14.20
C VAL A 51 -10.42 -2.44 15.45
N LYS A 52 -11.66 -1.92 15.42
CA LYS A 52 -12.29 -1.27 16.59
C LYS A 52 -12.45 -2.23 17.78
N GLY A 53 -12.76 -3.50 17.52
CA GLY A 53 -12.84 -4.52 18.56
C GLY A 53 -11.50 -4.75 19.26
N PHE A 54 -10.40 -4.78 18.50
CA PHE A 54 -9.05 -4.90 19.06
C PHE A 54 -8.66 -3.66 19.87
N GLU A 55 -8.93 -2.46 19.35
CA GLU A 55 -8.70 -1.20 20.07
C GLU A 55 -9.43 -1.17 21.42
N PHE A 56 -10.70 -1.56 21.45
CA PHE A 56 -11.49 -1.64 22.68
C PHE A 56 -10.87 -2.61 23.70
N GLY A 57 -10.40 -3.77 23.24
CA GLY A 57 -9.75 -4.78 24.09
C GLY A 57 -8.46 -4.24 24.72
N VAL A 58 -7.60 -3.60 23.93
CA VAL A 58 -6.33 -3.02 24.41
C VAL A 58 -6.59 -1.89 25.42
N ILE A 59 -7.54 -1.00 25.13
CA ILE A 59 -7.92 0.10 26.04
C ILE A 59 -8.44 -0.46 27.37
N THR A 60 -9.36 -1.43 27.32
CA THR A 60 -9.96 -2.02 28.52
C THR A 60 -8.90 -2.71 29.39
N TYR A 61 -8.02 -3.50 28.76
CA TYR A 61 -6.91 -4.14 29.46
C TYR A 61 -5.95 -3.13 30.08
N GLY A 62 -5.63 -2.05 29.37
CA GLY A 62 -4.79 -0.97 29.87
C GLY A 62 -5.39 -0.28 31.10
N ILE A 63 -6.69 0.03 31.07
CA ILE A 63 -7.40 0.63 32.21
C ILE A 63 -7.40 -0.33 33.40
N ASP A 64 -7.68 -1.61 33.19
CA ASP A 64 -7.71 -2.60 34.26
C ASP A 64 -6.33 -2.79 34.91
N ALA A 65 -5.26 -2.83 34.09
CA ALA A 65 -3.89 -2.90 34.57
C ALA A 65 -3.51 -1.67 35.40
N ILE A 66 -3.86 -0.45 34.95
CA ILE A 66 -3.63 0.79 35.71
C ILE A 66 -4.40 0.75 37.03
N GLY A 67 -5.65 0.29 37.02
CA GLY A 67 -6.48 0.16 38.22
C GLY A 67 -5.87 -0.81 39.24
N HIS A 68 -5.37 -1.96 38.78
CA HIS A 68 -4.67 -2.94 39.62
C HIS A 68 -3.38 -2.37 40.21
N LEU A 69 -2.57 -1.67 39.39
CA LEU A 69 -1.35 -1.02 39.87
C LEU A 69 -1.66 0.03 40.94
N ALA A 70 -2.64 0.90 40.71
CA ALA A 70 -3.03 1.93 41.68
C ALA A 70 -3.50 1.32 43.01
N LYS A 71 -4.31 0.24 42.95
CA LYS A 71 -4.73 -0.49 44.15
C LYS A 71 -3.59 -1.14 44.91
N SER A 72 -2.57 -1.64 44.21
CA SER A 72 -1.39 -2.25 44.85
C SER A 72 -0.66 -1.28 45.80
N PHE A 73 -0.68 0.03 45.50
CA PHE A 73 -0.10 1.04 46.38
C PHE A 73 -1.01 1.41 47.55
N SER A 74 -2.33 1.26 47.40
CA SER A 74 -3.29 1.50 48.48
C SER A 74 -3.34 0.36 49.50
N SER A 75 -2.98 -0.88 49.12
CA SER A 75 -2.89 -2.01 50.06
C SER A 75 -1.57 -2.06 50.83
N ALA A 76 -0.59 -1.22 50.45
CA ALA A 76 0.74 -1.16 51.05
C ALA A 76 0.92 -0.01 52.05
N ALA A 77 -0.12 0.79 52.28
CA ALA A 77 -0.20 1.87 53.28
C ALA A 77 -1.17 1.49 54.40
#